data_AF-A0A9D4BRB9-F1
#
_entry.id   AF-A0A9D4BRB9-F1
#
_cell.length_a   1.000
_cell.length_b   1.000
_cell.length_c   1.000
_cell.angle_alpha   90.00
_cell.angle_beta   90.00
_cell.angle_gamma   90.00
#
_symmetry.space_group_name_H-M   'P 1'
#
loop_
_entity.id
_entity.type
_entity.pdbx_description
1 polymer ?
#
loop_
_entity_poly.entity_id
_entity_poly.type
_entity_poly.pdbx_seq_one_letter_code
_entity_poly.pdbx_strand_id
1 'polypeptide(L)'
;MKVLIEQSSSDTEPLRFGVPQGFCAVPVIFTLYISALNKVVQKYPADLYGYADDHKIAFKIQAGKLIMKMKHTFYNNLISVSMIL
;
A
#
# COMPACT_ATOMS: atom_id res chain seq x y z
N MET A 1 10.97 -26.47 -16.52
CA MET A 1 10.39 -27.80 -16.20
C MET A 1 9.70 -28.29 -17.46
N LYS A 2 10.03 -29.50 -17.93
CA LYS A 2 9.36 -30.10 -19.09
C LYS A 2 8.29 -31.06 -18.62
N VAL A 3 7.16 -31.06 -19.28
CA VAL A 3 6.07 -32.02 -19.03
C VAL A 3 6.12 -33.06 -20.13
N LEU A 4 6.14 -34.34 -19.76
CA LEU A 4 6.07 -35.48 -20.66
C LEU A 4 4.72 -36.17 -20.47
N ILE A 5 3.97 -36.33 -21.55
CA ILE A 5 2.70 -37.09 -21.57
C ILE A 5 2.82 -38.10 -22.72
N GLU A 6 2.73 -39.39 -22.38
CA GLU A 6 2.97 -40.51 -23.29
C GLU A 6 4.33 -40.38 -24.02
N GLN A 7 4.31 -40.07 -25.32
CA GLN A 7 5.51 -39.85 -26.14
C GLN A 7 5.72 -38.38 -26.54
N SER A 8 4.87 -37.47 -26.05
CA SER A 8 4.96 -36.05 -26.36
C SER A 8 5.57 -35.27 -25.19
N SER A 9 6.62 -34.50 -25.47
CA SER A 9 7.27 -33.62 -24.51
C SER A 9 6.96 -32.17 -24.83
N SER A 10 6.77 -31.35 -23.80
CA SER A 10 6.76 -29.89 -23.96
C SER A 10 8.16 -29.36 -24.23
N ASP A 11 8.22 -28.16 -24.82
CA ASP A 11 9.42 -27.34 -24.84
C ASP A 11 9.61 -26.59 -23.52
N THR A 12 10.83 -26.10 -23.30
CA THR A 12 11.17 -25.31 -22.12
C THR A 12 11.19 -23.83 -22.50
N GLU A 13 10.34 -23.05 -21.86
CA GLU A 13 10.37 -21.59 -22.00
C GLU A 13 11.07 -20.94 -20.80
N PRO A 14 12.02 -20.01 -21.01
CA PRO A 14 12.66 -19.29 -19.92
C PRO A 14 11.67 -18.35 -19.23
N LEU A 15 11.65 -18.38 -17.90
CA LEU A 15 10.83 -17.48 -17.09
C LEU A 15 11.41 -16.06 -17.19
N ARG A 16 10.79 -15.21 -18.00
CA ARG A 16 11.25 -13.81 -18.20
C ARG A 16 10.91 -12.90 -17.02
N PHE A 17 9.85 -13.20 -16.29
CA PHE A 17 9.34 -12.40 -15.18
C PHE A 17 8.78 -13.29 -14.07
N GLY A 18 8.84 -12.79 -12.84
CA GLY A 18 8.42 -13.53 -11.65
C GLY A 18 9.52 -14.42 -11.10
N VAL A 19 9.19 -15.13 -10.02
CA VAL A 19 10.10 -16.02 -9.33
C VAL A 19 9.47 -17.42 -9.30
N PRO A 20 10.23 -18.49 -9.55
CA PRO A 20 9.70 -19.85 -9.53
C PRO A 20 9.00 -20.19 -8.21
N GLN A 21 7.83 -20.83 -8.29
CA GLN A 21 7.12 -21.32 -7.12
C GLN A 21 7.97 -22.37 -6.39
N GLY A 22 7.95 -22.34 -5.05
CA GLY A 22 8.77 -23.24 -4.22
C GLY A 22 10.23 -22.80 -4.03
N PHE A 23 10.65 -21.68 -4.64
CA PHE A 23 11.96 -21.12 -4.34
C PHE A 23 11.97 -20.48 -2.94
N CYS A 24 12.79 -21.02 -2.04
CA CYS A 24 12.74 -20.67 -0.61
C CYS A 24 13.06 -19.18 -0.32
N ALA A 25 13.78 -18.49 -1.21
CA ALA A 25 14.10 -17.07 -1.03
C ALA A 25 13.06 -16.11 -1.63
N VAL A 26 11.97 -16.63 -2.23
CA VAL A 26 10.85 -15.80 -2.73
C VAL A 26 10.35 -14.80 -1.68
N PRO A 27 10.11 -15.17 -0.41
CA PRO A 27 9.57 -14.23 0.57
C PRO A 27 10.50 -13.05 0.81
N VAL A 28 11.81 -13.29 0.87
CA VAL A 28 12.82 -12.25 1.10
C VAL A 28 12.92 -11.30 -0.10
N ILE A 29 12.96 -11.85 -1.33
CA ILE A 29 12.99 -11.05 -2.56
C ILE A 29 11.72 -10.21 -2.67
N PHE A 30 10.57 -10.78 -2.34
CA PHE A 30 9.30 -10.07 -2.34
C PHE A 30 9.29 -8.93 -1.31
N THR A 31 9.79 -9.16 -0.09
CA THR A 31 9.92 -8.11 0.93
C THR A 31 10.82 -6.95 0.45
N LEU A 32 11.94 -7.26 -0.22
CA LEU A 32 12.82 -6.23 -0.79
C LEU A 32 12.10 -5.43 -1.89
N TYR A 33 11.39 -6.11 -2.77
CA TYR A 33 10.61 -5.48 -3.84
C TYR A 33 9.54 -4.53 -3.27
N ILE A 34 8.76 -4.97 -2.29
CA ILE A 34 7.67 -4.18 -1.72
C ILE A 34 8.15 -3.08 -0.76
N SER A 35 9.41 -3.11 -0.32
CA SER A 35 10.00 -2.02 0.49
C SER A 35 9.97 -0.66 -0.20
N ALA A 36 9.95 -0.63 -1.54
CA ALA A 36 9.78 0.59 -2.32
C ALA A 36 8.39 1.23 -2.08
N LEU A 37 7.35 0.41 -1.85
CA LEU A 37 6.00 0.89 -1.55
C LEU A 37 5.97 1.62 -0.20
N ASN A 38 6.74 1.14 0.79
CA ASN A 38 6.89 1.82 2.08
C ASN A 38 7.48 3.23 1.92
N LYS A 39 8.48 3.43 1.04
CA LYS A 39 9.04 4.76 0.74
C LYS A 39 8.03 5.73 0.16
N VAL A 40 7.02 5.23 -0.56
CA VAL A 40 5.92 6.05 -1.09
C VAL A 40 4.92 6.39 0.01
N VAL A 41 4.50 5.40 0.82
CA VAL A 41 3.51 5.58 1.88
C VAL A 41 4.01 6.52 2.98
N GLN A 42 5.30 6.47 3.32
CA GLN A 42 5.92 7.36 4.33
C GLN A 42 5.83 8.86 4.02
N LYS A 43 5.49 9.23 2.78
CA LYS A 43 5.25 10.64 2.41
C LYS A 43 3.93 11.18 2.98
N TYR A 44 3.07 10.30 3.49
CA TYR A 44 1.75 10.63 4.02
C TYR A 44 1.66 10.24 5.50
N PRO A 45 0.72 10.80 6.27
CA PRO A 45 0.45 10.36 7.64
C PRO A 45 -0.31 9.02 7.59
N ALA A 46 0.38 7.96 7.17
CA ALA A 46 -0.18 6.63 7.02
C ALA A 46 0.86 5.57 7.39
N ASP A 47 0.39 4.45 7.91
CA ASP A 47 1.21 3.26 8.16
C ASP A 47 0.91 2.19 7.10
N LEU A 48 1.95 1.46 6.70
CA LEU A 48 1.84 0.30 5.82
C LEU A 48 2.04 -0.96 6.65
N TYR A 49 1.04 -1.84 6.64
CA TYR A 49 1.11 -3.18 7.22
C TYR A 49 1.01 -4.19 6.09
N GLY A 50 1.82 -5.25 6.12
CA GLY A 50 1.77 -6.26 5.08
C GLY A 50 2.33 -7.60 5.51
N TYR A 51 1.85 -8.65 4.85
CA TYR A 51 2.35 -10.01 4.94
C TYR A 51 2.27 -10.65 3.56
N ALA A 52 3.40 -11.14 3.05
CA ALA A 52 3.51 -11.59 1.66
C ALA A 52 2.90 -10.53 0.72
N ASP A 53 2.02 -10.88 -0.21
CA ASP A 53 1.35 -9.96 -1.13
C ASP A 53 0.24 -9.10 -0.49
N ASP A 54 -0.34 -9.52 0.63
CA ASP A 54 -1.41 -8.79 1.30
C ASP A 54 -0.91 -7.56 2.06
N HIS A 55 -1.29 -6.37 1.58
CA HIS A 55 -0.91 -5.08 2.19
C HIS A 55 -2.13 -4.22 2.51
N LYS A 56 -2.04 -3.51 3.64
CA LYS A 56 -3.06 -2.57 4.13
C LYS A 56 -2.39 -1.24 4.46
N ILE A 57 -3.03 -0.16 4.02
CA ILE A 57 -2.62 1.22 4.35
C ILE A 57 -3.60 1.77 5.38
N ALA A 58 -3.08 2.13 6.55
CA ALA A 58 -3.85 2.75 7.61
C ALA A 58 -3.57 4.25 7.67
N PHE A 59 -4.53 5.08 7.28
CA PHE A 59 -4.39 6.53 7.35
C PHE A 59 -4.57 7.03 8.78
N LYS A 60 -3.61 7.82 9.27
CA LYS A 60 -3.69 8.52 10.56
C LYS A 60 -4.52 9.79 10.37
N ILE A 61 -5.84 9.61 10.32
CA ILE A 61 -6.76 10.75 10.35
C ILE A 61 -6.74 11.30 11.78
N GLN A 62 -6.12 12.47 11.96
CA GLN A 62 -6.27 13.23 13.21
C GLN A 62 -7.66 13.89 13.20
N ALA A 63 -8.70 13.12 13.52
CA ALA A 63 -10.07 13.60 13.66
C ALA A 63 -10.11 14.83 14.58
N GLY A 64 -9.28 14.85 15.64
CA GLY A 64 -9.11 16.01 16.51
C GLY A 64 -8.70 17.29 15.79
N LYS A 65 -7.71 17.27 14.89
CA LYS A 65 -7.31 18.47 14.13
C LYS A 65 -8.36 18.90 13.12
N LEU A 66 -9.03 17.95 12.46
CA LEU A 66 -10.09 18.25 11.51
C LEU A 66 -11.29 18.90 12.22
N ILE A 67 -11.73 18.32 13.34
CA ILE A 67 -12.82 18.83 14.18
C ILE A 67 -12.45 20.20 14.77
N MET A 68 -11.22 20.39 15.24
CA MET A 68 -10.77 21.68 15.79
C MET A 68 -10.71 22.76 14.70
N LYS A 69 -10.26 22.41 13.49
CA LYS A 69 -10.28 23.31 12.33
C LYS A 69 -11.71 23.66 11.90
N MET A 70 -12.63 22.68 11.91
CA MET A 70 -14.05 22.90 11.65
C MET A 70 -14.69 23.79 12.71
N LYS A 71 -14.43 23.55 14.00
CA LYS A 71 -14.89 24.42 15.10
C LYS A 71 -14.38 25.84 14.94
N HIS A 72 -13.09 26.04 14.72
CA HIS A 72 -12.50 27.38 14.55
C HIS A 72 -13.09 28.11 13.34
N THR A 73 -13.29 27.41 12.22
CA THR A 73 -13.92 27.98 11.01
C THR A 73 -15.38 28.38 11.28
N PHE A 74 -16.12 27.55 12.01
CA PHE A 74 -17.50 27.83 12.39
C PHE A 74 -17.61 29.04 13.34
N TYR A 75 -16.77 29.11 14.38
CA TYR A 75 -16.72 30.26 15.29
C TYR A 75 -16.31 31.55 14.57
N ASN A 76 -15.31 31.51 13.68
CA ASN A 76 -14.92 32.68 12.92
C ASN A 76 -16.02 33.17 11.97
N ASN A 77 -16.75 32.26 11.33
CA ASN A 77 -17.90 32.62 10.49
C ASN A 77 -19.05 33.20 11.34
N LEU A 78 -19.33 32.65 12.52
CA LEU A 78 -20.32 33.22 13.44
C LEU A 78 -19.95 34.63 13.88
N ILE A 79 -18.69 34.84 14.30
CA ILE A 79 -18.19 36.16 14.72
C ILE A 79 -18.27 37.15 13.54
N SER A 80 -17.88 36.72 12.34
CA SER A 80 -17.98 37.55 11.13
C SER A 80 -19.42 37.96 10.81
N VAL A 81 -20.40 37.07 10.96
CA VAL A 81 -21.82 37.40 10.75
C VAL A 81 -22.34 38.34 11.84
N SER A 82 -21.86 38.18 13.08
CA SER A 82 -22.22 39.03 14.23
C SER A 82 -21.69 40.47 14.11
N MET A 83 -20.61 40.69 13.37
CA MET A 83 -20.02 42.03 13.14
C MET A 83 -20.67 42.81 11.98
N ILE A 84 -21.54 42.16 11.18
CA ILE A 84 -22.20 42.75 10.01
C ILE A 84 -23.66 43.16 10.31
N LEU A 85 -24.22 42.69 11.43
CA LEU A 85 -25.53 43.07 11.99
C LEU A 85 -25.35 44.09 13.11
#